data_AF-A0A093YYR3-F1
#
_entry.id   AF-A0A093YYR3-F1
#
_cell.length_a   1.000
_cell.length_b   1.000
_cell.length_c   1.000
_cell.angle_alpha   90.00
_cell.angle_beta   90.00
_cell.angle_gamma   90.00
#
_symmetry.space_group_name_H-M   'P 1'
#
loop_
_entity.id
_entity.type
_entity.pdbx_description
1 polymer ?
#
loop_
_entity_poly.entity_id
_entity_poly.type
_entity_poly.pdbx_seq_one_letter_code
_entity_poly.pdbx_strand_id
1 'polypeptide(L)' 'MSGKLEDKTGNPIEEGDTVFTKFRGGKREGEVNKIVLNEEAAKKEQVKNPPKVLFEDQHGHHVAHNPETLEVVDQKDSS' A
#
# COMPACT_ATOMS: atom_id res chain seq x y z
N MET A 1 1.52 -4.53 19.92
CA MET A 1 1.57 -3.24 19.21
C MET A 1 0.52 -3.29 18.12
N SER A 2 -0.69 -2.79 18.37
CA SER A 2 -1.69 -2.55 17.33
C SER A 2 -1.45 -1.15 16.76
N GLY A 3 -0.30 -0.96 16.10
CA GLY A 3 0.00 0.27 15.38
C GLY A 3 -0.80 0.26 14.08
N LYS A 4 -1.53 1.34 13.79
CA LYS A 4 -2.20 1.50 12.50
C LYS A 4 -1.14 1.59 11.41
N LEU A 5 -1.40 0.98 10.25
CA LEU A 5 -0.53 1.15 9.10
C LEU A 5 -0.80 2.54 8.52
N GLU A 6 0.22 3.38 8.45
CA GLU A 6 0.06 4.77 8.04
C GLU A 6 0.89 5.06 6.78
N ASP A 7 0.39 5.97 5.95
CA ASP A 7 1.12 6.52 4.83
C ASP A 7 2.20 7.53 5.29
N LYS A 8 2.94 8.12 4.35
CA LYS A 8 4.01 9.07 4.67
C LYS A 8 3.53 10.36 5.38
N THR A 9 2.23 10.61 5.41
CA THR A 9 1.60 11.79 6.01
C THR A 9 0.86 11.47 7.32
N GLY A 10 0.87 10.21 7.75
CA GLY A 10 0.20 9.75 8.97
C GLY A 10 -1.28 9.36 8.76
N ASN A 11 -1.76 9.29 7.50
CA ASN A 11 -3.11 8.79 7.25
C ASN A 11 -3.13 7.27 7.32
N PRO A 12 -4.15 6.66 7.94
CA PRO A 12 -4.28 5.20 7.92
C PRO A 12 -4.45 4.71 6.47
N ILE A 13 -3.84 3.56 6.18
CA ILE A 13 -4.01 2.82 4.92
C ILE A 13 -4.80 1.55 5.23
N GLU A 14 -5.90 1.36 4.52
CA GLU A 14 -6.77 0.19 4.59
C GLU A 14 -6.93 -0.47 3.21
N GLU A 15 -7.42 -1.71 3.18
CA GLU A 15 -7.76 -2.38 1.93
C GLU A 15 -8.96 -1.67 1.27
N GLY A 16 -8.83 -1.37 -0.03
CA GLY A 16 -9.79 -0.58 -0.78
C GLY A 16 -9.47 0.93 -0.87
N ASP A 17 -8.49 1.44 -0.12
CA ASP A 17 -8.03 2.82 -0.31
C ASP A 17 -7.26 2.97 -1.63
N THR A 18 -7.35 4.13 -2.27
CA THR A 18 -6.44 4.45 -3.38
C THR A 18 -5.17 5.09 -2.84
N VAL A 19 -4.03 4.47 -3.15
CA VAL A 19 -2.70 4.96 -2.78
C VAL A 19 -1.92 5.40 -4.01
N PHE A 20 -0.99 6.35 -3.82
CA PHE A 20 -0.05 6.74 -4.87
C PHE A 20 1.39 6.88 -4.38
N THR A 21 2.32 6.73 -5.32
CA THR A 21 3.71 7.17 -5.18
C THR A 21 4.24 7.74 -6.48
N LYS A 22 5.14 8.73 -6.37
CA LYS A 22 5.79 9.39 -7.51
C LYS A 22 7.23 8.93 -7.65
N PHE A 23 7.69 8.78 -8.88
CA PHE A 23 9.09 8.55 -9.22
C PHE A 23 9.49 9.42 -10.42
N ARG A 24 10.78 9.45 -10.77
CA ARG A 24 11.24 10.26 -11.91
C ARG A 24 10.60 9.76 -13.21
N GLY A 25 9.74 10.58 -13.81
CA GLY A 25 9.09 10.29 -15.08
C GLY A 25 7.75 9.54 -14.96
N GLY A 26 7.19 9.37 -13.76
CA GLY A 26 5.90 8.72 -13.62
C GLY A 26 5.35 8.67 -12.19
N LYS A 27 4.23 7.96 -12.07
CA LYS A 27 3.59 7.61 -10.80
C LYS A 27 3.11 6.17 -10.84
N ARG A 28 2.87 5.59 -9.67
CA ARG A 28 2.05 4.39 -9.52
C ARG A 28 0.90 4.76 -8.61
N GLU A 29 -0.31 4.47 -9.05
CA GLU A 29 -1.54 4.77 -8.33
C GLU A 29 -2.51 3.62 -8.54
N GLY A 30 -3.17 3.20 -7.46
CA GLY A 30 -4.10 2.09 -7.49
C GLY A 30 -4.74 1.78 -6.14
N GLU A 31 -5.78 0.96 -6.19
CA GLU A 31 -6.52 0.49 -5.01
C GLU A 31 -5.71 -0.57 -4.25
N VAL A 32 -5.64 -0.42 -2.92
CA VAL A 32 -4.97 -1.37 -2.04
C VAL A 32 -5.73 -2.70 -2.03
N ASN A 33 -5.08 -3.72 -2.58
CA ASN A 33 -5.61 -5.08 -2.60
C ASN A 33 -5.35 -5.82 -1.29
N LYS A 34 -4.17 -5.61 -0.69
CA LYS A 34 -3.74 -6.36 0.50
C LYS A 34 -2.68 -5.62 1.30
N ILE A 35 -2.76 -5.78 2.63
CA ILE A 35 -1.72 -5.32 3.55
C ILE A 35 -0.96 -6.52 4.15
N VAL A 36 0.37 -6.49 4.01
CA VAL A 36 1.26 -7.52 4.54
C VAL A 36 2.00 -6.96 5.74
N LEU A 37 1.67 -7.42 6.95
CA LEU A 37 2.21 -6.89 8.21
C LEU A 37 3.33 -7.74 8.84
N ASN A 38 3.46 -9.01 8.47
CA ASN A 38 4.38 -9.94 9.11
C ASN A 38 5.10 -10.85 8.12
N GLU A 39 6.16 -11.51 8.59
CA GLU A 39 7.03 -12.37 7.77
C GLU A 39 6.30 -13.59 7.19
N GLU A 40 5.29 -14.13 7.88
CA GLU A 40 4.52 -15.26 7.37
C GLU A 40 3.68 -14.85 6.16
N ALA A 41 2.97 -13.73 6.25
CA ALA A 41 2.23 -13.15 5.14
C ALA A 41 3.18 -12.74 4.00
N ALA A 42 4.34 -12.17 4.32
CA ALA A 42 5.34 -11.78 3.34
C ALA A 42 5.85 -12.97 2.52
N LYS A 43 6.09 -14.12 3.18
CA LYS A 43 6.46 -15.37 2.50
C LYS A 43 5.35 -15.89 1.58
N LYS A 44 4.09 -15.83 2.02
CA LYS A 44 2.92 -16.25 1.20
C LYS A 44 2.78 -15.39 -0.06
N GLU A 45 2.95 -14.08 0.09
CA GLU A 45 2.86 -13.11 -1.01
C GLU A 45 4.17 -12.94 -1.79
N GLN A 46 5.22 -13.69 -1.45
CA GLN A 46 6.55 -13.60 -2.05
C GLN A 46 7.17 -12.20 -2.04
N VAL A 47 6.84 -11.40 -1.02
CA VAL A 47 7.42 -10.07 -0.77
C VAL A 47 8.43 -10.12 0.37
N LYS A 48 9.29 -9.09 0.48
CA LYS A 48 10.30 -8.98 1.52
C LYS A 48 10.09 -7.71 2.33
N ASN A 49 10.57 -7.72 3.58
CA ASN A 49 10.61 -6.57 4.49
C ASN A 49 9.22 -5.97 4.74
N PRO A 50 8.33 -6.68 5.47
CA PRO A 50 7.08 -6.09 5.92
C PRO A 50 7.33 -4.86 6.83
N PRO A 51 6.42 -3.87 6.87
CA PRO A 51 5.12 -3.87 6.21
C PRO A 51 5.19 -3.59 4.70
N LYS A 52 4.26 -4.18 3.94
CA LYS A 52 4.07 -3.92 2.50
C LYS A 52 2.60 -3.72 2.16
N VAL A 53 2.35 -2.74 1.29
CA VAL A 53 1.04 -2.48 0.68
C VAL A 53 1.09 -3.00 -0.74
N LEU A 54 0.13 -3.86 -1.09
CA LEU A 54 0.00 -4.48 -2.40
C LEU A 54 -1.17 -3.85 -3.15
N PHE A 55 -0.93 -3.40 -4.38
CA PHE A 55 -1.95 -2.81 -5.27
C PHE A 55 -1.60 -3.06 -6.74
N GLU A 56 -2.58 -2.91 -7.62
CA GLU A 56 -2.37 -2.89 -9.06
C GLU A 56 -2.30 -1.43 -9.54
N ASP A 57 -1.25 -1.04 -10.26
CA ASP A 57 -1.12 0.33 -10.76
C ASP A 57 -1.98 0.60 -11.99
N GLN A 58 -2.06 1.85 -12.42
CA GLN A 58 -2.84 2.28 -13.58
C GLN A 58 -2.45 1.64 -14.93
N HIS A 59 -1.38 0.83 -14.97
CA HIS A 59 -0.93 0.09 -16.15
C HIS A 59 -1.13 -1.43 -16.01
N GLY A 60 -1.75 -1.89 -14.91
CA GLY A 60 -1.98 -3.31 -14.64
C GLY A 60 -0.79 -4.01 -13.99
N HIS A 61 0.21 -3.28 -13.46
CA HIS A 61 1.33 -3.91 -12.78
C HIS A 61 1.01 -4.17 -11.30
N HIS A 62 1.32 -5.37 -10.83
CA HIS A 62 1.32 -5.65 -9.39
C HIS A 62 2.49 -4.96 -8.68
N VAL A 63 2.18 -4.17 -7.65
CA VAL A 63 3.13 -3.38 -6.88
C VAL A 63 3.11 -3.85 -5.42
N ALA A 64 4.29 -3.97 -4.81
CA ALA A 64 4.44 -4.14 -3.37
C ALA A 64 5.35 -3.03 -2.82
N HIS A 65 4.80 -2.07 -2.07
CA HIS A 65 5.50 -0.86 -1.66
C HIS A 65 5.56 -0.68 -0.14
N ASN A 66 6.56 0.07 0.36
CA ASN A 66 6.59 0.47 1.77
C ASN A 66 5.49 1.54 2.00
N PRO A 67 4.59 1.36 2.97
CA PRO A 67 3.55 2.34 3.31
C PRO A 67 4.09 3.75 3.58
N GLU A 68 5.25 3.90 4.24
CA GLU A 68 5.86 5.20 4.58
C GLU A 68 6.35 6.02 3.37
N THR A 69 6.11 5.52 2.16
CA THR A 69 6.48 6.17 0.88
C THR A 69 5.30 6.29 -0.07
N LEU A 70 4.12 5.88 0.39
CA LEU A 70 2.83 6.06 -0.25
C LEU A 70 2.12 7.30 0.33
N GLU A 71 1.09 7.73 -0.34
CA GLU A 71 0.12 8.71 0.13
C GLU A 71 -1.27 8.24 -0.29
N VAL A 72 -2.23 8.27 0.64
CA VAL A 72 -3.63 7.95 0.35
C VAL A 72 -4.28 9.15 -0.35
N VAL A 73 -4.94 8.91 -1.48
CA VAL A 73 -5.62 9.94 -2.28
C VAL A 73 -7.13 9.77 -2.34
N ASP A 74 -7.62 8.58 -2.03
CA ASP A 74 -9.05 8.31 -1.84
C ASP A 74 -9.19 7.30 -0.72
N GLN A 75 -9.93 7.66 0.32
CA GLN A 75 -10.24 6.76 1.43
C GLN A 75 -11.58 6.12 1.15
N LYS A 76 -11.67 4.81 1.33
CA LYS A 76 -12.95 4.13 1.25
C LYS A 76 -13.78 4.53 2.47
N ASP A 77 -14.71 5.46 2.27
CA ASP A 77 -15.70 5.82 3.29
C ASP A 77 -16.45 4.54 3.68
N SER A 78 -16.21 4.06 4.91
CA SER A 78 -16.93 2.95 5.51
C SER A 78 -18.38 3.38 5.76
N SER A 79 -19.23 3.25 4.74
CA SER A 79 -20.68 3.48 4.82
C SER A 79 -21.40 2.31 5.50
#